data_AF-A0A2U3Q9P7-F1
#
_entry.id   AF-A0A2U3Q9P7-F1
#
_cell.length_a   1.000
_cell.length_b   1.000
_cell.length_c   1.000
_cell.angle_alpha   90.00
_cell.angle_beta   90.00
_cell.angle_gamma   90.00
#
_symmetry.space_group_name_H-M   'P 1'
#
loop_
_entity.id
_entity.type
_entity.pdbx_description
1 polymer ?
#
loop_
_entity_poly.entity_id
_entity_poly.type
_entity_poly.pdbx_seq_one_letter_code
_entity_poly.pdbx_strand_id
1 'polypeptide(L)'
;MLEFYFSYRGVLKRLHNGALGAEMDRIAGHFFSLGYKQTSAKLYLSRIARFSHFAAAHCGSAPIGEAIVDCYLRSFTTDSPRIAAVSALQHARRVVPERFIASAPSVVDDPDAPLLSFFSDYLSRVRGLEPKSRDGILLGARHFLDWLRHRHPGQDLETLTAEHVLAAVEYRLSLSATSATRTAATSYIRTFLHFLHWAGHHEQDLAPVVPRTPHWRLAHLPRRLSWDDVRRAIDAIGAATPIDLRD
;
A
#
# COMPACT_ATOMS: atom_id res chain seq x y z
N MET A 1 -4.61 26.46 3.96
CA MET A 1 -4.16 25.24 4.68
C MET A 1 -2.82 24.71 4.21
N LEU A 2 -2.47 24.83 2.92
CA LEU A 2 -1.16 24.40 2.41
C LEU A 2 0.03 25.06 3.09
N GLU A 3 -0.14 26.30 3.57
CA GLU A 3 0.88 27.07 4.28
C GLU A 3 1.35 26.42 5.58
N PHE A 4 0.52 25.60 6.22
CA PHE A 4 0.91 24.79 7.37
C PHE A 4 2.00 23.76 7.02
N TYR A 5 1.99 23.28 5.77
CA TYR A 5 2.97 22.32 5.28
C TYR A 5 4.12 23.02 4.56
N PHE A 6 3.86 24.02 3.72
CA PHE A 6 4.89 24.64 2.88
C PHE A 6 4.98 26.14 3.12
N SER A 7 6.17 26.62 3.50
CA SER A 7 6.39 28.05 3.77
C SER A 7 6.86 28.84 2.54
N TYR A 8 7.39 28.16 1.51
CA TYR A 8 7.96 28.85 0.34
C TYR A 8 6.89 29.22 -0.69
N ARG A 9 6.75 30.51 -0.97
CA ARG A 9 5.71 31.07 -1.86
C ARG A 9 5.73 30.48 -3.28
N GLY A 10 6.91 30.20 -3.83
CA GLY A 10 7.03 29.57 -5.14
C GLY A 10 6.50 28.13 -5.17
N VAL A 11 6.63 27.40 -4.05
CA VAL A 11 6.07 26.05 -3.91
C VAL A 11 4.57 26.12 -3.78
N LEU A 12 4.04 27.03 -2.96
CA LEU A 12 2.59 27.24 -2.81
C LEU A 12 1.94 27.57 -4.16
N LYS A 13 2.49 28.54 -4.91
CA LYS A 13 2.03 28.86 -6.26
C LYS A 13 2.04 27.64 -7.17
N ARG A 14 3.08 26.81 -7.09
CA ARG A 14 3.18 25.58 -7.88
C ARG A 14 2.11 24.55 -7.50
N LEU A 15 1.81 24.39 -6.21
CA LEU A 15 0.78 23.47 -5.72
C LEU A 15 -0.62 23.94 -6.14
N HIS A 16 -0.88 25.25 -6.12
CA HIS A 16 -2.14 25.85 -6.59
C HIS A 16 -2.30 25.86 -8.12
N ASN A 17 -1.26 25.50 -8.87
CA ASN A 17 -1.34 25.37 -10.31
C ASN A 17 -1.71 23.93 -10.72
N GLY A 18 -2.52 23.79 -11.77
CA GLY A 18 -2.90 22.51 -12.36
C GLY A 18 -4.39 22.16 -12.17
N ALA A 19 -4.78 20.96 -12.58
CA ALA A 19 -6.19 20.53 -12.64
C ALA A 19 -6.88 20.42 -11.27
N LEU A 20 -6.11 20.20 -10.20
CA LEU A 20 -6.58 20.11 -8.81
C LEU A 20 -6.12 21.30 -7.95
N GLY A 21 -5.66 22.38 -8.58
CA GLY A 21 -5.03 23.50 -7.89
C GLY A 21 -5.93 24.17 -6.85
N ALA A 22 -7.22 24.34 -7.17
CA ALA A 22 -8.20 24.95 -6.27
C ALA A 22 -8.53 24.06 -5.06
N GLU A 23 -8.38 22.74 -5.23
CA GLU A 23 -8.73 21.73 -4.24
C GLU A 23 -7.57 21.39 -3.28
N MET A 24 -6.34 21.81 -3.62
CA MET A 24 -5.14 21.47 -2.84
C MET A 24 -5.21 21.91 -1.37
N ASP A 25 -5.84 23.04 -1.07
CA ASP A 25 -6.04 23.49 0.31
C ASP A 25 -7.01 22.59 1.08
N ARG A 26 -8.07 22.10 0.42
CA ARG A 26 -9.03 21.16 1.02
C ARG A 26 -8.35 19.81 1.30
N ILE A 27 -7.52 19.33 0.37
CA ILE A 27 -6.71 18.12 0.54
C ILE A 27 -5.71 18.27 1.69
N ALA A 28 -5.04 19.43 1.79
CA ALA A 28 -4.14 19.72 2.91
C ALA A 28 -4.87 19.76 4.26
N GLY A 29 -6.07 20.34 4.28
CA GLY A 29 -6.95 20.34 5.45
C GLY A 29 -7.34 18.93 5.90
N HIS A 30 -7.60 18.02 4.95
CA HIS A 30 -7.91 16.62 5.25
C HIS A 30 -6.73 15.88 5.91
N PHE A 31 -5.50 16.09 5.44
CA PHE A 31 -4.33 15.51 6.12
C PHE A 31 -4.13 16.09 7.52
N PHE A 32 -4.48 17.35 7.72
CA PHE A 32 -4.38 18.01 9.03
C PHE A 32 -5.38 17.42 10.01
N SER A 33 -6.64 17.27 9.61
CA SER A 33 -7.69 16.70 10.48
C SER A 33 -7.44 15.25 10.84
N LEU A 34 -6.83 14.47 9.95
CA LEU A 34 -6.42 13.09 10.22
C LEU A 34 -5.12 12.97 11.03
N GLY A 35 -4.46 14.08 11.39
CA GLY A 35 -3.26 14.07 12.21
C GLY A 35 -2.03 13.48 11.51
N TYR A 36 -1.95 13.56 10.18
CA TYR A 36 -0.78 13.04 9.46
C TYR A 36 0.51 13.78 9.87
N LYS A 37 1.60 13.03 10.03
CA LYS A 37 2.93 13.62 10.22
C LYS A 37 3.24 14.58 9.07
N GLN A 38 3.76 15.77 9.39
CA GLN A 38 4.02 16.83 8.42
C GLN A 38 4.89 16.36 7.24
N THR A 39 5.91 15.53 7.48
CA THR A 39 6.76 14.95 6.43
C THR A 39 6.00 14.06 5.47
N SER A 40 5.08 13.24 5.97
CA SER A 40 4.26 12.34 5.15
C SER A 40 3.23 13.13 4.34
N ALA A 41 2.55 14.10 4.97
CA ALA A 41 1.59 14.97 4.30
C ALA A 41 2.25 15.77 3.15
N LYS A 42 3.45 16.33 3.37
CA LYS A 42 4.25 16.99 2.32
C LYS A 42 4.51 16.09 1.12
N LEU A 43 4.86 14.82 1.36
CA LEU A 43 5.11 13.84 0.31
C LEU A 43 3.85 13.54 -0.51
N TYR A 44 2.71 13.33 0.14
CA TYR A 44 1.43 13.11 -0.54
C TYR A 44 1.01 14.34 -1.35
N LEU A 45 1.02 15.53 -0.74
CA LEU A 45 0.66 16.79 -1.40
C LEU A 45 1.56 17.07 -2.62
N SER A 46 2.86 16.79 -2.52
CA SER A 46 3.79 16.97 -3.65
C SER A 46 3.51 15.99 -4.79
N ARG A 47 3.12 14.74 -4.49
CA ARG A 47 2.74 13.74 -5.50
C ARG A 47 1.41 14.11 -6.17
N ILE A 48 0.43 14.55 -5.40
CA ILE A 48 -0.86 15.02 -5.93
C ILE A 48 -0.65 16.23 -6.84
N ALA A 49 0.21 17.18 -6.46
CA ALA A 49 0.50 18.33 -7.30
C ALA A 49 1.22 17.95 -8.61
N ARG A 50 2.14 16.97 -8.58
CA ARG A 50 2.76 16.46 -9.81
C ARG A 50 1.72 15.87 -10.76
N PHE A 51 0.77 15.12 -10.23
CA PHE A 51 -0.36 14.63 -11.01
C PHE A 51 -1.25 15.76 -11.52
N SER A 52 -1.59 16.74 -10.66
CA SER A 52 -2.39 17.92 -11.02
C SER A 52 -1.82 18.65 -12.24
N HIS A 53 -0.50 18.77 -12.32
CA HIS A 53 0.21 19.37 -13.45
C HIS A 53 0.09 18.53 -14.72
N PHE A 54 0.28 17.22 -14.59
CA PHE A 54 0.11 16.28 -15.72
C PHE A 54 -1.33 16.30 -16.25
N ALA A 55 -2.32 16.26 -15.35
CA ALA A 55 -3.73 16.27 -15.71
C ALA A 55 -4.14 17.59 -16.37
N ALA A 56 -3.57 18.74 -15.95
CA ALA A 56 -3.86 20.03 -16.56
C ALA A 56 -3.57 20.08 -18.06
N ALA A 57 -2.52 19.38 -18.51
CA ALA A 57 -2.20 19.28 -19.94
C ALA A 57 -3.22 18.47 -20.76
N HIS A 58 -4.03 17.64 -20.11
CA HIS A 58 -4.97 16.71 -20.77
C HIS A 58 -6.44 17.10 -20.61
N CYS A 59 -6.82 17.73 -19.50
CA CYS A 59 -8.22 18.09 -19.20
C CYS A 59 -8.42 19.53 -18.71
N GLY A 60 -7.36 20.30 -18.49
CA GLY A 60 -7.48 21.66 -17.97
C GLY A 60 -8.23 21.70 -16.63
N SER A 61 -9.40 22.36 -16.63
CA SER A 61 -10.30 22.43 -15.46
C SER A 61 -11.47 21.43 -15.51
N ALA A 62 -11.61 20.67 -16.60
CA ALA A 62 -12.64 19.63 -16.69
C ALA A 62 -12.38 18.52 -15.65
N PRO A 63 -13.41 17.77 -15.26
CA PRO A 63 -13.23 16.62 -14.39
C PRO A 63 -12.26 15.59 -15.02
N ILE A 64 -11.46 14.96 -14.17
CA ILE A 64 -10.37 14.07 -14.53
C ILE A 64 -10.93 12.67 -14.77
N GLY A 65 -10.88 12.20 -16.01
CA GLY A 65 -11.26 10.83 -16.36
C GLY A 65 -10.22 9.79 -15.96
N GLU A 66 -10.66 8.54 -15.76
CA GLU A 66 -9.79 7.41 -15.37
C GLU A 66 -8.65 7.18 -16.36
N ALA A 67 -8.90 7.38 -17.67
CA ALA A 67 -7.87 7.23 -18.71
C ALA A 67 -6.64 8.15 -18.50
N ILE A 68 -6.85 9.35 -17.93
CA ILE A 68 -5.76 10.28 -17.62
C ILE A 68 -4.96 9.77 -16.42
N VAL A 69 -5.64 9.22 -15.41
CA VAL A 69 -5.00 8.60 -14.25
C VAL A 69 -4.16 7.40 -14.70
N ASP A 70 -4.73 6.52 -15.52
CA ASP A 70 -4.01 5.36 -16.05
C ASP A 70 -2.81 5.75 -16.90
N CYS A 71 -2.96 6.76 -17.76
CA CYS A 71 -1.86 7.29 -18.56
C CYS A 71 -0.72 7.81 -17.66
N TYR A 72 -1.06 8.55 -16.61
CA TYR A 72 -0.08 9.00 -15.61
C TYR A 72 0.62 7.83 -14.91
N LEU A 73 -0.13 6.81 -14.47
CA LEU A 73 0.44 5.67 -13.76
C LEU A 73 1.32 4.79 -14.66
N ARG A 74 1.01 4.70 -15.96
CA ARG A 74 1.84 4.02 -16.98
C ARG A 74 3.15 4.73 -17.26
N SER A 75 3.26 6.04 -16.97
CA SER A 75 4.52 6.79 -17.15
C SER A 75 5.64 6.37 -16.20
N PHE A 76 5.32 5.66 -15.11
CA PHE A 76 6.32 5.14 -14.19
C PHE A 76 6.88 3.81 -14.70
N THR A 77 8.21 3.70 -14.77
CA THR A 77 8.92 2.48 -15.18
C THR A 77 9.07 1.44 -14.07
N THR A 78 8.94 1.84 -12.80
CA THR A 78 9.10 0.97 -11.63
C THR A 78 7.90 1.04 -10.69
N ASP A 79 7.68 -0.02 -9.91
CA ASP A 79 6.47 -0.15 -9.08
C ASP A 79 6.46 0.76 -7.86
N SER A 80 7.60 1.00 -7.21
CA SER A 80 7.64 1.82 -5.99
C SER A 80 7.07 3.24 -6.17
N PRO A 81 7.52 4.05 -7.15
CA PRO A 81 6.95 5.38 -7.38
C PRO A 81 5.50 5.31 -7.88
N ARG A 82 5.14 4.26 -8.64
CA ARG A 82 3.77 4.01 -9.10
C ARG A 82 2.81 3.78 -7.92
N ILE A 83 3.16 2.88 -7.00
CA ILE A 83 2.38 2.57 -5.79
C ILE A 83 2.23 3.82 -4.91
N ALA A 84 3.31 4.60 -4.75
CA ALA A 84 3.27 5.84 -3.99
C ALA A 84 2.36 6.90 -4.65
N ALA A 85 2.34 6.97 -5.98
CA ALA A 85 1.42 7.81 -6.74
C ALA A 85 -0.04 7.34 -6.56
N VAL A 86 -0.32 6.05 -6.73
CA VAL A 86 -1.66 5.45 -6.50
C VAL A 86 -2.19 5.82 -5.12
N SER A 87 -1.37 5.62 -4.07
CA SER A 87 -1.75 5.95 -2.69
C SER A 87 -2.08 7.44 -2.52
N ALA A 88 -1.31 8.33 -3.15
CA ALA A 88 -1.56 9.77 -3.12
C ALA A 88 -2.85 10.15 -3.86
N LEU A 89 -3.12 9.54 -5.01
CA LEU A 89 -4.33 9.78 -5.79
C LEU A 89 -5.58 9.25 -5.09
N GLN A 90 -5.49 8.14 -4.35
CA GLN A 90 -6.58 7.66 -3.51
C GLN A 90 -6.98 8.68 -2.44
N HIS A 91 -6.01 9.37 -1.82
CA HIS A 91 -6.31 10.47 -0.89
C HIS A 91 -7.03 11.63 -1.60
N ALA A 92 -6.56 12.04 -2.79
CA ALA A 92 -7.25 13.08 -3.56
C ALA A 92 -8.69 12.67 -3.93
N ARG A 93 -8.90 11.44 -4.41
CA ARG A 93 -10.24 10.91 -4.76
C ARG A 93 -11.21 10.90 -3.58
N ARG A 94 -10.73 10.62 -2.36
CA ARG A 94 -11.56 10.65 -1.15
C ARG A 94 -12.01 12.05 -0.76
N VAL A 95 -11.17 13.06 -1.02
CA VAL A 95 -11.44 14.45 -0.60
C VAL A 95 -12.24 15.22 -1.63
N VAL A 96 -11.97 15.00 -2.92
CA VAL A 96 -12.61 15.70 -4.04
C VAL A 96 -13.13 14.73 -5.11
N PRO A 97 -14.04 13.80 -4.76
CA PRO A 97 -14.58 12.83 -5.71
C PRO A 97 -15.23 13.48 -6.94
N GLU A 98 -15.81 14.68 -6.79
CA GLU A 98 -16.41 15.48 -7.87
C GLU A 98 -15.43 15.85 -9.00
N ARG A 99 -14.13 15.85 -8.72
CA ARG A 99 -13.08 16.14 -9.71
C ARG A 99 -12.63 14.89 -10.46
N PHE A 100 -13.04 13.70 -10.05
CA PHE A 100 -12.68 12.46 -10.72
C PHE A 100 -13.94 11.86 -11.35
N ILE A 101 -13.98 11.82 -12.69
CA ILE A 101 -14.97 11.00 -13.38
C ILE A 101 -14.50 9.58 -13.21
N ALA A 102 -15.17 8.83 -12.33
CA ALA A 102 -15.16 7.40 -12.44
C ALA A 102 -15.55 7.08 -13.89
N SER A 103 -14.65 6.44 -14.65
CA SER A 103 -15.15 5.65 -15.78
C SER A 103 -16.33 4.87 -15.20
N ALA A 104 -17.52 4.95 -15.84
CA ALA A 104 -18.57 3.97 -15.62
C ALA A 104 -17.84 2.65 -15.49
N PRO A 105 -17.93 1.97 -14.32
CA PRO A 105 -16.94 0.98 -13.92
C PRO A 105 -16.66 0.19 -15.16
N SER A 106 -15.45 0.33 -15.71
CA SER A 106 -15.04 -0.68 -16.65
C SER A 106 -14.98 -1.85 -15.70
N VAL A 107 -16.06 -2.62 -15.70
CA VAL A 107 -16.08 -3.99 -15.26
C VAL A 107 -15.08 -4.64 -16.21
N VAL A 108 -13.79 -4.36 -15.98
CA VAL A 108 -12.86 -5.45 -15.85
C VAL A 108 -13.55 -6.24 -14.75
N ASP A 109 -14.35 -7.21 -15.18
CA ASP A 109 -14.89 -8.23 -14.30
C ASP A 109 -13.64 -8.76 -13.64
N ASP A 110 -13.31 -8.19 -12.46
CA ASP A 110 -12.26 -8.71 -11.63
C ASP A 110 -12.83 -10.06 -11.23
N PRO A 111 -12.38 -11.16 -11.85
CA PRO A 111 -13.03 -12.44 -11.69
C PRO A 111 -12.97 -12.88 -10.22
N ASP A 112 -12.02 -12.31 -9.47
CA ASP A 112 -11.81 -12.56 -8.06
C ASP A 112 -12.65 -11.65 -7.14
N ALA A 113 -13.31 -10.60 -7.64
CA ALA A 113 -14.04 -9.65 -6.80
C ALA A 113 -15.11 -10.31 -5.92
N PRO A 114 -15.93 -11.27 -6.42
CA PRO A 114 -16.87 -12.00 -5.57
C PRO A 114 -16.16 -12.81 -4.47
N LEU A 115 -15.09 -13.52 -4.84
CA LEU A 115 -14.30 -14.34 -3.92
C LEU A 115 -13.62 -13.50 -2.83
N LEU A 116 -12.99 -12.38 -3.23
CA LEU A 116 -12.31 -11.47 -2.33
C LEU A 116 -13.29 -10.70 -1.43
N SER A 117 -14.48 -10.39 -1.92
CA SER A 117 -15.56 -9.85 -1.09
C SER A 117 -15.99 -10.86 -0.03
N PHE A 118 -16.21 -12.12 -0.41
CA PHE A 118 -16.57 -13.18 0.53
C PHE A 118 -15.44 -13.45 1.54
N PHE A 119 -14.19 -13.42 1.08
CA PHE A 119 -13.03 -13.53 1.96
C PHE A 119 -12.95 -12.36 2.95
N SER A 120 -13.23 -11.13 2.49
CA SER A 120 -13.28 -9.94 3.34
C SER A 120 -14.32 -10.06 4.45
N ASP A 121 -15.49 -10.61 4.13
CA ASP A 121 -16.55 -10.91 5.08
C ASP A 121 -16.15 -12.00 6.06
N TYR A 122 -15.50 -13.08 5.60
CA TYR A 122 -14.93 -14.11 6.45
C TYR A 122 -13.92 -13.53 7.45
N LEU A 123 -12.99 -12.69 6.98
CA LEU A 123 -11.99 -12.06 7.85
C LEU A 123 -12.63 -11.13 8.90
N SER A 124 -13.74 -10.48 8.55
CA SER A 124 -14.49 -9.60 9.45
C SER A 124 -15.32 -10.39 10.47
N ARG A 125 -16.20 -11.28 9.99
CA ARG A 125 -17.26 -11.92 10.80
C ARG A 125 -16.79 -13.19 11.49
N VAL A 126 -15.94 -13.99 10.83
CA VAL A 126 -15.46 -15.27 11.39
C VAL A 126 -14.17 -15.08 12.15
N ARG A 127 -13.25 -14.25 11.63
CA ARG A 127 -11.93 -14.02 12.25
C ARG A 127 -11.85 -12.78 13.14
N GLY A 128 -12.87 -11.91 13.12
CA GLY A 128 -12.93 -10.72 13.98
C GLY A 128 -11.80 -9.71 13.75
N LEU A 129 -11.22 -9.65 12.54
CA LEU A 129 -10.06 -8.81 12.28
C LEU A 129 -10.44 -7.34 12.09
N GLU A 130 -9.63 -6.46 12.65
CA GLU A 130 -9.74 -5.02 12.39
C GLU A 130 -9.51 -4.68 10.90
N PRO A 131 -10.16 -3.62 10.38
CA PRO A 131 -10.07 -3.24 8.96
C PRO A 131 -8.65 -3.16 8.41
N LYS A 132 -7.73 -2.57 9.17
CA LYS A 132 -6.33 -2.38 8.74
C LYS A 132 -5.59 -3.70 8.53
N SER A 133 -5.87 -4.72 9.35
CA SER A 133 -5.27 -6.04 9.20
C SER A 133 -5.88 -6.81 8.03
N ARG A 134 -7.17 -6.59 7.77
CA ARG A 134 -7.89 -7.19 6.63
C ARG A 134 -7.30 -6.74 5.30
N ASP A 135 -7.00 -5.45 5.14
CA ASP A 135 -6.46 -4.90 3.90
C ASP A 135 -5.16 -5.60 3.46
N GLY A 136 -4.25 -5.86 4.41
CA GLY A 136 -2.99 -6.56 4.14
C GLY A 136 -3.21 -8.00 3.69
N ILE A 137 -4.14 -8.71 4.34
CA ILE A 137 -4.47 -10.11 4.03
C ILE A 137 -5.18 -10.20 2.66
N LEU A 138 -6.13 -9.30 2.38
CA LEU A 138 -6.82 -9.22 1.09
C LEU A 138 -5.86 -8.93 -0.06
N LEU A 139 -4.92 -8.01 0.15
CA LEU A 139 -3.87 -7.72 -0.83
C LEU A 139 -2.97 -8.95 -1.05
N GLY A 140 -2.67 -9.70 0.01
CA GLY A 140 -1.94 -10.97 -0.08
C GLY A 140 -2.67 -12.01 -0.93
N ALA A 141 -3.99 -12.18 -0.72
CA ALA A 141 -4.82 -13.08 -1.51
C ALA A 141 -4.90 -12.66 -2.98
N ARG A 142 -5.10 -11.37 -3.26
CA ARG A 142 -5.11 -10.85 -4.63
C ARG A 142 -3.79 -11.13 -5.36
N HIS A 143 -2.66 -10.85 -4.73
CA HIS A 143 -1.36 -11.17 -5.34
C HIS A 143 -1.17 -12.67 -5.61
N PHE A 144 -1.72 -13.54 -4.77
CA PHE A 144 -1.68 -14.98 -5.00
C PHE A 144 -2.51 -15.38 -6.22
N LEU A 145 -3.74 -14.87 -6.32
CA LEU A 145 -4.64 -15.12 -7.45
C LEU A 145 -4.07 -14.59 -8.77
N ASP A 146 -3.51 -13.37 -8.74
CA ASP A 146 -2.84 -12.79 -9.90
C ASP A 146 -1.62 -13.63 -10.30
N TRP A 147 -0.78 -14.06 -9.35
CA TRP A 147 0.35 -14.93 -9.64
C TRP A 147 -0.10 -16.26 -10.27
N LEU A 148 -1.14 -16.89 -9.73
CA LEU A 148 -1.68 -18.15 -10.23
C LEU A 148 -2.15 -17.99 -11.68
N ARG A 149 -2.94 -16.94 -11.96
CA ARG A 149 -3.46 -16.66 -13.31
C ARG A 149 -2.36 -16.41 -14.32
N HIS A 150 -1.32 -15.67 -13.95
CA HIS A 150 -0.21 -15.35 -14.85
C HIS A 150 0.71 -16.55 -15.10
N ARG A 151 0.97 -17.37 -14.07
CA ARG A 151 1.93 -18.48 -14.16
C ARG A 151 1.28 -19.78 -14.66
N HIS A 152 0.01 -19.97 -14.35
CA HIS A 152 -0.81 -21.15 -14.65
C HIS A 152 -2.18 -20.71 -15.20
N PRO A 153 -2.23 -20.17 -16.44
CA PRO A 153 -3.49 -19.70 -17.01
C PRO A 153 -4.50 -20.83 -17.12
N GLY A 154 -5.73 -20.59 -16.65
CA GLY A 154 -6.82 -21.58 -16.65
C GLY A 154 -6.82 -22.56 -15.48
N GLN A 155 -5.87 -22.44 -14.54
CA GLN A 155 -5.87 -23.26 -13.34
C GLN A 155 -7.02 -22.85 -12.40
N ASP A 156 -7.86 -23.81 -12.03
CA ASP A 156 -8.92 -23.60 -11.04
C ASP A 156 -8.39 -23.76 -9.61
N LEU A 157 -9.01 -23.05 -8.67
CA LEU A 157 -8.69 -23.13 -7.24
C LEU A 157 -8.95 -24.52 -6.68
N GLU A 158 -9.94 -25.26 -7.20
CA GLU A 158 -10.24 -26.65 -6.79
C GLU A 158 -9.10 -27.62 -7.11
N THR A 159 -8.25 -27.29 -8.08
CA THR A 159 -7.13 -28.13 -8.54
C THR A 159 -5.77 -27.60 -8.08
N LEU A 160 -5.76 -26.71 -7.09
CA LEU A 160 -4.53 -26.21 -6.49
C LEU A 160 -3.73 -27.36 -5.87
N THR A 161 -2.43 -27.40 -6.17
CA THR A 161 -1.52 -28.42 -5.61
C THR A 161 -0.59 -27.78 -4.60
N ALA A 162 0.02 -28.62 -3.76
CA ALA A 162 1.08 -28.18 -2.85
C ALA A 162 2.25 -27.52 -3.61
N GLU A 163 2.56 -27.99 -4.83
CA GLU A 163 3.60 -27.42 -5.68
C GLU A 163 3.27 -25.97 -6.10
N HIS A 164 2.04 -25.70 -6.53
CA HIS A 164 1.60 -24.34 -6.85
C HIS A 164 1.72 -23.41 -5.64
N VAL A 165 1.32 -23.89 -4.46
CA VAL A 165 1.42 -23.11 -3.21
C VAL A 165 2.87 -22.80 -2.87
N LEU A 166 3.76 -23.79 -2.93
CA LEU A 166 5.18 -23.59 -2.64
C LEU A 166 5.83 -22.61 -3.62
N ALA A 167 5.55 -22.73 -4.91
CA ALA A 167 6.06 -21.83 -5.94
C ALA A 167 5.55 -20.39 -5.75
N ALA A 168 4.28 -20.20 -5.39
CA ALA A 168 3.71 -18.89 -5.09
C ALA A 168 4.39 -18.26 -3.86
N VAL A 169 4.61 -19.05 -2.81
CA VAL A 169 5.29 -18.59 -1.60
C VAL A 169 6.74 -18.23 -1.90
N GLU A 170 7.47 -19.05 -2.64
CA GLU A 170 8.85 -18.79 -3.03
C GLU A 170 8.96 -17.48 -3.83
N TYR A 171 8.11 -17.32 -4.84
CA TYR A 171 8.01 -16.08 -5.61
C TYR A 171 7.72 -14.88 -4.71
N ARG A 172 6.78 -14.99 -3.77
CA ARG A 172 6.45 -13.87 -2.88
C ARG A 172 7.59 -13.54 -1.92
N LEU A 173 8.33 -14.55 -1.48
CA LEU A 173 9.47 -14.39 -0.60
C LEU A 173 10.67 -13.77 -1.32
N SER A 174 10.88 -14.04 -2.61
CA SER A 174 11.95 -13.41 -3.40
C SER A 174 11.76 -11.89 -3.57
N LEU A 175 10.51 -11.43 -3.57
CA LEU A 175 10.15 -10.00 -3.60
C LEU A 175 10.23 -9.29 -2.24
N SER A 176 10.46 -10.02 -1.16
CA SER A 176 10.40 -9.48 0.20
C SER A 176 11.78 -9.09 0.74
N ALA A 177 11.99 -7.81 1.00
CA ALA A 177 13.28 -7.28 1.48
C ALA A 177 13.54 -7.49 2.98
N THR A 178 12.51 -7.71 3.82
CA THR A 178 12.65 -7.79 5.28
C THR A 178 12.04 -9.05 5.87
N SER A 179 12.48 -9.45 7.07
CA SER A 179 11.91 -10.57 7.82
C SER A 179 10.44 -10.36 8.18
N ALA A 180 10.05 -9.12 8.52
CA ALA A 180 8.67 -8.75 8.80
C ALA A 180 7.77 -8.93 7.57
N THR A 181 8.21 -8.46 6.39
CA THR A 181 7.44 -8.63 5.14
C THR A 181 7.34 -10.08 4.71
N ARG A 182 8.40 -10.89 4.92
CA ARG A 182 8.36 -12.35 4.66
C ARG A 182 7.37 -13.07 5.57
N THR A 183 7.35 -12.71 6.86
CA THR A 183 6.42 -13.28 7.85
C THR A 183 4.98 -12.92 7.51
N ALA A 184 4.72 -11.65 7.17
CA ALA A 184 3.41 -11.19 6.74
C ALA A 184 2.95 -11.94 5.47
N ALA A 185 3.80 -12.02 4.45
CA ALA A 185 3.50 -12.72 3.20
C ALA A 185 3.08 -14.19 3.41
N THR A 186 3.85 -14.96 4.18
CA THR A 186 3.51 -16.36 4.47
C THR A 186 2.24 -16.48 5.33
N SER A 187 2.02 -15.56 6.28
CA SER A 187 0.81 -15.53 7.09
C SER A 187 -0.45 -15.24 6.27
N TYR A 188 -0.35 -14.31 5.31
CA TYR A 188 -1.48 -13.93 4.46
C TYR A 188 -1.87 -15.08 3.53
N ILE A 189 -0.90 -15.71 2.86
CA ILE A 189 -1.15 -16.88 2.00
C ILE A 189 -1.79 -18.01 2.81
N ARG A 190 -1.25 -18.32 4.00
CA ARG A 190 -1.81 -19.36 4.88
C ARG A 190 -3.25 -19.08 5.27
N THR A 191 -3.56 -17.83 5.59
CA THR A 191 -4.92 -17.42 5.98
C THR A 191 -5.89 -17.54 4.79
N PHE A 192 -5.44 -17.20 3.60
CA PHE A 192 -6.24 -17.32 2.38
C PHE A 192 -6.51 -18.79 2.01
N LEU A 193 -5.49 -19.66 2.06
CA LEU A 193 -5.68 -21.10 1.78
C LEU A 193 -6.64 -21.77 2.76
N HIS A 194 -6.55 -21.41 4.05
CA HIS A 194 -7.48 -21.90 5.04
C HIS A 194 -8.91 -21.42 4.77
N PHE A 195 -9.08 -20.19 4.28
CA PHE A 195 -10.38 -19.71 3.81
C PHE A 195 -10.89 -20.49 2.60
N LEU A 196 -10.04 -20.80 1.61
CA LEU A 196 -10.46 -21.59 0.43
C LEU A 196 -11.02 -22.94 0.84
N HIS A 197 -10.36 -23.62 1.79
CA HIS A 197 -10.86 -24.87 2.33
C HIS A 197 -12.17 -24.68 3.12
N TRP A 198 -12.22 -23.70 4.03
CA TRP A 198 -13.41 -23.41 4.83
C TRP A 198 -14.64 -23.03 3.98
N ALA A 199 -14.43 -22.31 2.89
CA ALA A 199 -15.47 -21.88 1.94
C ALA A 199 -15.84 -22.98 0.93
N GLY A 200 -15.17 -24.13 0.94
CA GLY A 200 -15.44 -25.23 0.01
C GLY A 200 -14.87 -25.04 -1.40
N HIS A 201 -13.99 -24.07 -1.61
CA HIS A 201 -13.29 -23.86 -2.89
C HIS A 201 -12.13 -24.84 -3.12
N HIS A 202 -11.75 -25.61 -2.09
CA HIS A 202 -10.75 -26.67 -2.21
C HIS A 202 -11.01 -27.75 -1.16
N GLU A 203 -10.95 -29.03 -1.55
CA GLU A 203 -11.27 -30.13 -0.64
C GLU A 203 -10.28 -30.26 0.53
N GLN A 204 -9.00 -29.93 0.31
CA GLN A 204 -7.94 -30.09 1.31
C GLN A 204 -7.48 -28.74 1.86
N ASP A 205 -7.15 -28.67 3.15
CA ASP A 205 -6.47 -27.50 3.70
C ASP A 205 -5.00 -27.49 3.27
N LEU A 206 -4.65 -26.61 2.32
CA LEU A 206 -3.27 -26.41 1.85
C LEU A 206 -2.47 -25.42 2.72
N ALA A 207 -3.09 -24.80 3.73
CA ALA A 207 -2.40 -23.89 4.66
C ALA A 207 -1.15 -24.51 5.35
N PRO A 208 -1.13 -25.82 5.71
CA PRO A 208 0.05 -26.46 6.29
C PRO A 208 1.26 -26.56 5.35
N VAL A 209 1.05 -26.51 4.03
CA VAL A 209 2.12 -26.54 3.02
C VAL A 209 2.98 -25.27 3.09
N VAL A 210 2.40 -24.15 3.53
CA VAL A 210 3.10 -22.86 3.58
C VAL A 210 4.20 -22.90 4.65
N PRO A 211 5.48 -22.73 4.27
CA PRO A 211 6.58 -22.76 5.23
C PRO A 211 6.44 -21.66 6.27
N ARG A 212 6.90 -21.95 7.49
CA ARG A 212 7.04 -20.93 8.53
C ARG A 212 8.30 -20.14 8.27
N THR A 213 8.20 -18.81 8.30
CA THR A 213 9.39 -17.97 8.21
C THR A 213 10.30 -18.25 9.42
N PRO A 214 11.58 -18.61 9.23
CA PRO A 214 12.48 -18.88 10.34
C PRO A 214 12.62 -17.64 11.23
N HIS A 215 12.42 -17.83 12.52
CA HIS A 215 12.63 -16.80 13.53
C HIS A 215 13.93 -17.09 14.27
N TRP A 216 15.04 -16.56 13.76
CA TRP A 216 16.35 -16.75 14.37
C TRP A 216 16.42 -16.02 15.73
N ARG A 217 16.68 -16.77 16.81
CA ARG A 217 16.90 -16.17 18.14
C ARG A 217 18.07 -15.19 18.03
N LEU A 218 17.90 -13.98 18.60
CA LEU A 218 18.88 -12.88 18.59
C LEU A 218 19.05 -12.10 17.27
N ALA A 219 18.24 -12.34 16.24
CA ALA A 219 18.28 -11.53 15.01
C ALA A 219 17.70 -10.10 15.18
N HIS A 220 16.97 -9.85 16.26
CA HIS A 220 16.38 -8.55 16.57
C HIS A 220 17.18 -7.85 17.66
N LEU A 221 17.21 -6.52 17.60
CA LEU A 221 17.74 -5.69 18.68
C LEU A 221 17.07 -6.03 20.03
N PRO A 222 17.78 -5.87 21.16
CA PRO A 222 17.21 -6.07 22.48
C PRO A 222 15.91 -5.27 22.64
N ARG A 223 14.83 -5.90 23.14
CA ARG A 223 13.54 -5.23 23.39
C ARG A 223 13.66 -4.04 24.36
N ARG A 224 14.70 -4.06 25.19
CA ARG A 224 15.04 -3.01 26.14
C ARG A 224 16.56 -2.88 26.17
N LEU A 225 17.04 -1.65 26.15
CA LEU A 225 18.41 -1.33 26.54
C LEU A 225 18.43 -1.13 28.05
N SER A 226 19.55 -1.44 28.71
CA SER A 226 19.73 -1.02 30.09
C SER A 226 19.79 0.52 30.14
N TRP A 227 19.44 1.12 31.27
CA TRP A 227 19.57 2.57 31.41
C TRP A 227 21.01 3.05 31.21
N ASP A 228 21.99 2.22 31.57
CA ASP A 228 23.41 2.53 31.35
C ASP A 228 23.78 2.50 29.86
N ASP A 229 23.20 1.59 29.07
CA ASP A 229 23.38 1.58 27.61
C ASP A 229 22.73 2.79 26.95
N VAL A 230 21.53 3.16 27.42
CA VAL A 230 20.84 4.37 26.93
C VAL A 230 21.66 5.61 27.26
N ARG A 231 22.20 5.71 28.48
CA ARG A 231 23.06 6.82 28.90
C ARG A 231 24.31 6.91 28.03
N ARG A 232 25.01 5.79 27.85
CA ARG A 232 26.19 5.72 26.97
C ARG A 232 25.88 6.11 25.53
N ALA A 233 24.73 5.73 24.99
CA ALA A 233 24.33 6.12 23.64
C ALA A 233 24.06 7.62 23.52
N ILE A 234 23.44 8.22 24.55
CA ILE A 234 23.22 9.68 24.61
C ILE A 234 24.56 10.42 24.73
N ASP A 235 25.42 9.97 25.64
CA ASP A 235 26.73 10.60 25.89
C ASP A 235 27.69 10.45 24.69
N ALA A 236 27.46 9.49 23.80
CA ALA A 236 28.22 9.29 22.57
C ALA A 236 27.82 10.24 21.44
N ILE A 237 26.69 10.94 21.54
CA ILE A 237 26.31 12.00 20.58
C ILE A 237 27.21 13.21 20.85
N GLY A 238 28.09 13.54 19.89
CA GLY A 238 28.97 14.69 20.01
C GLY A 238 28.17 15.99 20.19
N ALA A 239 28.62 16.88 21.10
CA ALA A 239 28.00 18.19 21.30
C ALA A 239 28.86 19.35 20.74
N ALA A 240 29.98 19.02 20.09
CA ALA A 240 31.06 19.98 19.84
C ALA A 240 31.15 20.47 18.40
N THR A 241 30.56 19.78 17.42
CA THR A 241 30.58 20.25 16.03
C THR A 241 29.17 20.57 15.51
N PRO A 242 29.04 21.56 14.61
CA PRO A 242 27.75 21.89 13.97
C PRO A 242 27.12 20.74 13.18
N ILE A 243 27.89 19.70 12.84
CA ILE A 243 27.42 18.49 12.17
C ILE A 243 26.72 17.55 13.16
N ASP A 244 27.21 17.47 14.41
CA ASP A 244 26.66 16.57 15.43
C ASP A 244 25.29 17.03 15.97
N LEU A 245 24.95 18.31 15.83
CA LEU A 245 23.66 18.90 16.26
C LEU A 245 22.55 18.78 15.20
N ARG A 246 22.86 18.25 14.02
CA ARG A 246 21.99 18.31 12.84
C ARG A 246 21.34 16.98 12.47
N ASP A 247 21.96 15.87 12.89
CA ASP A 247 21.48 14.50 12.72
C ASP A 247 20.85 13.95 14.02
#